data_AF-A0A497NQ58-F1
#
_entry.id   AF-A0A497NQ58-F1
#
_cell.length_a   1.000
_cell.length_b   1.000
_cell.length_c   1.000
_cell.angle_alpha   90.00
_cell.angle_beta   90.00
_cell.angle_gamma   90.00
#
_symmetry.space_group_name_H-M   'P 1'
#
loop_
_entity.id
_entity.type
_entity.pdbx_description
1 polymer ?
#
loop_
_entity_poly.entity_id
_entity_poly.type
_entity_poly.pdbx_seq_one_letter_code
_entity_poly.pdbx_strand_id
1 'polypeptide(L)' 'MIVPDDYNSVHDAIKNASEGQTMYVKSGVYNECLIINKKLKIIGENKENAVIQGEMQKS' A
#
# COMPACT_ATOMS: atom_id res chain seq x y z
N MET A 1 3.76 9.41 -3.63
CA MET A 1 2.56 9.50 -2.78
C MET A 1 2.88 8.88 -1.43
N ILE A 2 2.19 9.32 -0.38
CA ILE A 2 2.38 8.92 1.02
C ILE A 2 1.03 8.45 1.56
N VAL A 3 0.98 7.28 2.19
CA VAL A 3 -0.23 6.76 2.86
C VAL A 3 -0.02 6.80 4.38
N PRO A 4 -0.96 7.34 5.18
CA PRO A 4 -2.32 7.74 4.79
C PRO A 4 -2.50 9.21 4.35
N ASP A 5 -1.44 10.00 4.19
CA ASP A 5 -1.54 11.45 3.95
C ASP A 5 -2.25 11.83 2.64
N ASP A 6 -1.89 11.17 1.53
CA ASP A 6 -2.48 11.41 0.21
C ASP A 6 -3.73 10.55 -0.03
N TYR A 7 -3.82 9.39 0.62
CA TYR A 7 -4.91 8.43 0.49
C TYR A 7 -5.15 7.72 1.81
N ASN A 8 -6.41 7.58 2.23
CA ASN A 8 -6.77 6.92 3.48
C ASN A 8 -6.50 5.39 3.47
N SER A 9 -6.27 4.78 2.31
CA SER A 9 -6.03 3.33 2.15
C SER A 9 -4.89 3.04 1.18
N VAL A 10 -4.21 1.91 1.38
CA VAL A 10 -3.16 1.43 0.47
C VAL A 10 -3.79 0.98 -0.86
N HIS A 11 -5.01 0.43 -0.83
CA HIS A 11 -5.76 0.06 -2.02
C HIS A 11 -6.05 1.25 -2.95
N ASP A 12 -6.54 2.37 -2.41
CA ASP A 12 -6.85 3.56 -3.22
C ASP A 12 -5.59 4.18 -3.81
N ALA A 13 -4.49 4.18 -3.05
CA ALA A 13 -3.18 4.57 -3.53
C ALA A 13 -2.73 3.70 -4.73
N ILE A 14 -2.86 2.37 -4.64
CA ILE A 14 -2.51 1.44 -5.74
C ILE A 14 -3.40 1.65 -6.97
N LYS A 15 -4.71 1.84 -6.77
CA LYS A 15 -5.67 2.04 -7.86
C LYS A 15 -5.33 3.28 -8.68
N ASN A 16 -5.02 4.39 -7.99
CA ASN A 16 -4.68 5.68 -8.60
C ASN A 16 -3.20 5.81 -9.00
N ALA A 17 -2.34 4.89 -8.56
CA ALA A 17 -0.93 4.93 -8.94
C ALA A 17 -0.74 4.67 -10.44
N SER A 18 0.13 5.48 -11.04
CA SER A 18 0.65 5.26 -12.40
C SER A 18 1.67 4.11 -12.40
N GLU A 19 1.87 3.48 -13.56
CA GLU A 19 2.86 2.41 -13.67
C GLU A 19 4.28 2.92 -13.41
N GLY A 20 5.06 2.16 -12.64
CA GLY A 20 6.41 2.52 -12.19
C GLY A 20 6.45 3.48 -10.99
N GLN A 21 5.30 3.93 -10.48
CA GLN A 21 5.25 4.91 -9.39
C GLN A 21 5.79 4.34 -8.07
N THR A 22 6.39 5.23 -7.28
CA THR A 22 6.84 4.95 -5.91
C THR A 22 5.86 5.52 -4.89
N MET A 23 5.48 4.68 -3.94
CA MET A 23 4.59 4.99 -2.83
C MET A 23 5.33 4.74 -1.51
N TYR A 24 5.14 5.64 -0.55
CA TYR A 24 5.66 5.52 0.80
C TYR A 24 4.49 5.25 1.76
N VAL A 25 4.64 4.27 2.64
CA VAL A 25 3.59 3.86 3.59
C VAL A 25 4.10 4.12 5.00
N LYS A 26 3.41 4.98 5.74
CA LYS A 26 3.71 5.25 7.15
C LYS A 26 3.52 4.00 7.99
N SER A 27 4.32 3.88 9.05
CA SER A 27 4.19 2.80 10.03
C SER A 27 2.76 2.74 10.59
N GLY A 28 2.19 1.54 10.55
CA GLY A 28 0.80 1.28 10.91
C GLY A 28 0.39 -0.13 10.52
N VAL A 29 -0.80 -0.54 10.96
CA VAL A 29 -1.43 -1.81 10.58
C VAL A 29 -2.55 -1.49 9.59
N TYR A 30 -2.43 -2.02 8.37
CA TYR A 30 -3.40 -1.85 7.30
C TYR A 30 -4.05 -3.20 7.01
N ASN A 31 -5.31 -3.36 7.44
CA ASN A 31 -6.09 -4.58 7.22
C ASN A 31 -6.82 -4.47 5.88
N GLU A 32 -6.12 -4.76 4.79
CA GLU A 32 -6.60 -4.56 3.43
C GLU A 32 -6.26 -5.74 2.51
N CYS A 33 -7.17 -6.07 1.59
CA CYS A 33 -6.92 -7.02 0.50
C CYS A 33 -6.41 -6.27 -0.73
N LEU A 34 -5.10 -6.35 -0.98
CA LEU A 34 -4.46 -5.63 -2.08
C LEU A 34 -4.43 -6.47 -3.37
N ILE A 35 -4.88 -5.87 -4.48
CA ILE A 35 -4.71 -6.42 -5.82
C ILE A 35 -3.70 -5.54 -6.56
N ILE A 36 -2.51 -6.07 -6.83
CA ILE A 36 -1.44 -5.34 -7.52
C ILE A 36 -1.26 -5.95 -8.91
N ASN A 37 -1.77 -5.26 -9.92
CA ASN A 37 -1.72 -5.69 -11.33
C ASN A 37 -0.85 -4.80 -12.22
N LYS A 38 -0.05 -3.91 -11.62
CA LYS A 38 0.85 -2.98 -12.32
C LYS A 38 2.17 -2.86 -11.55
N LYS A 39 3.23 -2.46 -12.25
CA LYS A 39 4.55 -2.31 -11.63
C LYS A 39 4.54 -1.13 -10.65
N LEU A 40 4.74 -1.40 -9.36
CA LEU A 40 4.79 -0.38 -8.30
C LEU A 40 5.97 -0.61 -7.37
N LYS A 41 6.48 0.47 -6.78
CA LYS A 41 7.36 0.41 -5.61
C LYS A 41 6.58 0.85 -4.39
N ILE A 42 6.41 -0.04 -3.43
CA ILE A 42 5.75 0.24 -2.14
C ILE A 42 6.81 0.10 -1.07
N ILE A 43 7.11 1.20 -0.38
CA ILE A 43 8.23 1.31 0.56
C ILE A 43 7.68 1.77 1.90
N GLY A 44 8.01 1.09 2.99
CA GLY A 44 7.74 1.61 4.33
C GLY A 44 8.54 2.90 4.57
N GLU A 45 7.88 3.97 5.01
CA GLU A 45 8.53 5.28 5.19
C GLU A 45 9.61 5.24 6.28
N ASN A 46 9.44 4.38 7.29
CA ASN A 46 10.45 4.11 8.30
C ASN A 46 11.04 2.70 8.12
N LYS A 47 12.33 2.52 8.43
CA LYS A 47 13.00 1.21 8.47
C LYS A 47 12.38 0.27 9.50
N GLU A 48 11.68 0.84 10.48
CA GLU A 48 11.11 0.14 11.63
C GLU A 48 9.62 -0.17 11.47
N ASN A 49 9.23 -0.87 10.41
CA ASN A 49 7.94 -1.58 10.26
C ASN A 49 6.81 -0.77 9.60
N ALA A 50 6.53 -1.08 8.34
CA ALA A 50 5.19 -1.02 7.77
C ALA A 50 4.70 -2.47 7.61
N VAL A 51 3.55 -2.82 8.21
CA VAL A 51 2.99 -4.17 8.16
C VAL A 51 1.74 -4.15 7.28
N ILE A 52 1.84 -4.80 6.12
CA ILE A 52 0.69 -5.04 5.24
C ILE A 52 0.21 -6.45 5.51
N GLN A 53 -0.97 -6.59 6.10
CA GLN A 53 -1.57 -7.89 6.40
C GLN A 53 -2.71 -8.16 5.41
N GLY A 54 -2.47 -9.10 4.50
CA GLY A 54 -3.51 -9.61 3.62
C GLY A 54 -4.33 -10.72 4.30
N GLU A 55 -5.64 -10.71 4.11
CA GLU A 55 -6.51 -11.84 4.48
C GLU A 55 -6.83 -12.68 3.24
N MET A 56 -6.80 -14.02 3.38
CA MET A 56 -7.26 -14.90 2.31
C MET A 56 -8.78 -14.79 2.16
N GLN A 57 -9.25 -14.29 1.02
CA GLN A 57 -10.63 -14.53 0.61
C GLN A 57 -10.74 -15.99 0.14
N LYS A 58 -11.46 -16.81 0.91
CA LYS A 58 -11.84 -18.16 0.49
C LYS A 58 -12.90 -18.05 -0.61
N SER A 59 -12.65 -18.75 -1.71
CA SER A 59 -13.53 -18.91 -2.88
C SER A 59 -14.90 -19.48 -2.53
#